data_AF-A0A915U1C7-F1
#
_entry.id   AF-A0A915U1C7-F1
#
_cell.length_a   1.000
_cell.length_b   1.000
_cell.length_c   1.000
_cell.angle_alpha   90.00
_cell.angle_beta   90.00
_cell.angle_gamma   90.00
#
_symmetry.space_group_name_H-M   'P 1'
#
loop_
_entity.id
_entity.type
_entity.pdbx_description
1 polymer ?
#
loop_
_entity_poly.entity_id
_entity_poly.type
_entity_poly.pdbx_seq_one_letter_code
_entity_poly.pdbx_strand_id
1 'polypeptide(L)'
;MRCHGKDMDRSWFSSAVILCLVFLYVALVPTTRLLPALGTYDEKRVLECILLVLVCTVVATTPPLCRAWLRLFFSLSPGARAVLGACVLLGFLSSLVAVSVRYALLELTLFVCLFIASLSMAVVRQELGRFFDRVIVLSVLVVGWAYLAGFVAFYVSVLAGSLSFEQRALFWSFSNIRFFSQFQTWTLPLVVLPWFFLGRYPLVKLITVLAGSSWWFLFFVSGTRGTLVAMLAAGVLVAVVFGRRSWPWFKLQALVLLAGLVAYVLIFLVLPEILSVDTSSVLARSIRRDLVHSPGRMTLWALALDMIRQHPLLGLGPMHFACDSNLVASHPHNALLQLASEWGMPVAVTVLLFFVRALFLWIQSAQKVLNREEDQEKMVLCPALLASLSGAAVHALVSGLVVMPLSQVMLVLVAGWMLSLYKGEMQEPSRWAGEIWRKGKICVLVVLVPVFLFAGLAVLSWPGDQARQRFLSSPFAHVHRMPRFWQQGKICLGVPDIIDPRIGGNRQDHQSCSKSR
;
A
#
# COMPACT_ATOMS: atom_id res chain seq x y z
N MET A 1 26.64 -34.33 -7.98
CA MET A 1 27.17 -32.99 -7.66
C MET A 1 26.91 -31.93 -8.75
N ARG A 2 27.10 -32.19 -10.06
CA ARG A 2 26.85 -31.17 -11.13
C ARG A 2 25.38 -30.70 -11.28
N CYS A 3 24.38 -31.53 -11.01
CA CYS A 3 22.97 -31.11 -11.10
C CYS A 3 22.52 -30.16 -9.98
N HIS A 4 23.18 -30.19 -8.81
CA HIS A 4 22.80 -29.36 -7.68
C HIS A 4 23.27 -27.91 -7.85
N GLY A 5 24.42 -27.68 -8.49
CA GLY A 5 24.92 -26.35 -8.83
C GLY A 5 24.02 -25.60 -9.82
N LYS A 6 23.59 -26.26 -10.91
CA LYS A 6 22.72 -25.63 -11.92
C LYS A 6 21.35 -25.19 -11.37
N ASP A 7 20.76 -25.98 -10.47
CA ASP A 7 19.49 -25.64 -9.82
C ASP A 7 19.63 -24.43 -8.87
N MET A 8 20.78 -24.33 -8.19
CA MET A 8 21.10 -23.22 -7.28
C MET A 8 21.32 -21.91 -8.05
N ASP A 9 22.09 -21.95 -9.14
CA ASP A 9 22.34 -20.78 -10.01
C ASP A 9 21.04 -20.26 -10.63
N ARG A 10 20.14 -21.16 -11.05
CA ARG A 10 18.84 -20.81 -11.61
C ARG A 10 17.90 -20.18 -10.58
N SER A 11 17.85 -20.69 -9.34
CA SER A 11 17.02 -20.11 -8.27
C SER A 11 17.49 -18.69 -7.95
N TRP A 12 18.81 -18.53 -7.75
CA TRP A 12 19.41 -17.25 -7.43
C TRP A 12 19.13 -16.21 -8.53
N PHE A 13 19.30 -16.58 -9.80
CA PHE A 13 19.01 -15.69 -10.92
C PHE A 13 17.54 -15.25 -10.95
N SER A 14 16.60 -16.19 -10.81
CA SER A 14 15.17 -15.86 -10.75
C SER A 14 14.82 -14.97 -9.55
N SER A 15 15.44 -15.21 -8.40
CA SER A 15 15.30 -14.36 -7.20
C SER A 15 15.84 -12.95 -7.44
N ALA A 16 16.99 -12.82 -8.11
CA ALA A 16 17.56 -11.54 -8.50
C ALA A 16 16.66 -10.79 -9.51
N VAL A 17 16.05 -11.49 -10.46
CA VAL A 17 15.06 -10.92 -11.39
C VAL A 17 13.86 -10.36 -10.63
N ILE A 18 13.28 -11.13 -9.71
CA ILE A 18 12.15 -10.67 -8.88
C ILE A 18 12.53 -9.44 -8.05
N LEU A 19 13.70 -9.48 -7.39
CA LEU A 19 14.20 -8.33 -6.63
C LEU A 19 14.38 -7.09 -7.52
N CYS A 20 14.90 -7.26 -8.74
CA CYS A 20 15.06 -6.17 -9.70
C CYS A 20 13.71 -5.57 -10.11
N LEU A 21 12.70 -6.40 -10.41
CA LEU A 21 11.34 -5.93 -10.74
C LEU A 21 10.73 -5.09 -9.60
N VAL A 22 10.85 -5.56 -8.35
CA VAL A 22 10.34 -4.85 -7.17
C VAL A 22 11.14 -3.58 -6.90
N PHE A 23 12.46 -3.61 -7.05
CA PHE A 23 13.32 -2.44 -6.95
C PHE A 23 12.88 -1.35 -7.94
N LEU A 24 12.75 -1.71 -9.22
CA LEU A 24 12.32 -0.80 -10.28
C LEU A 24 10.93 -0.24 -9.99
N TYR A 25 10.00 -1.08 -9.51
CA TYR A 25 8.67 -0.62 -9.15
C TYR A 25 8.72 0.43 -8.02
N VAL A 26 9.38 0.11 -6.90
CA VAL A 26 9.45 1.00 -5.72
C VAL A 26 10.23 2.29 -6.02
N ALA A 27 11.30 2.21 -6.83
CA ALA A 27 12.14 3.37 -7.15
C ALA A 27 11.50 4.30 -8.19
N LEU A 28 10.89 3.75 -9.24
CA LEU A 28 10.43 4.52 -10.41
C LEU A 28 8.96 4.88 -10.34
N VAL A 29 8.07 3.97 -9.95
CA VAL A 29 6.61 4.20 -10.05
C VAL A 29 6.09 5.36 -9.18
N PRO A 30 6.63 5.61 -7.97
CA PRO A 30 6.27 6.79 -7.19
C PRO A 30 6.84 8.09 -7.76
N THR A 31 7.88 8.06 -8.59
CA THR A 31 8.69 9.25 -8.95
C THR A 31 8.50 9.66 -10.41
N THR A 32 8.17 8.73 -11.30
CA THR A 32 8.03 8.94 -12.74
C THR A 32 6.62 8.63 -13.23
N ARG A 33 6.33 9.09 -14.46
CA ARG A 33 5.14 8.73 -15.24
C ARG A 33 5.60 7.95 -16.47
N LEU A 34 5.71 6.63 -16.35
CA LEU A 34 6.08 5.69 -17.40
C LEU A 34 4.98 5.54 -18.46
N LEU A 35 3.71 5.63 -18.06
CA LEU A 35 2.53 5.48 -18.92
C LEU A 35 1.58 6.69 -18.74
N PRO A 36 2.01 7.91 -19.13
CA PRO A 36 1.28 9.14 -18.81
C PRO A 36 -0.14 9.20 -19.38
N ALA A 37 -0.41 8.48 -20.48
CA ALA A 37 -1.72 8.41 -21.12
C ALA A 37 -2.82 7.80 -20.22
N LEU A 38 -2.45 6.96 -19.25
CA LEU A 38 -3.40 6.29 -18.36
C LEU A 38 -3.83 7.17 -17.18
N GLY A 39 -3.12 8.28 -16.93
CA GLY A 39 -3.29 9.06 -15.71
C GLY A 39 -2.64 8.41 -14.49
N THR A 40 -2.35 9.22 -13.47
CA THR A 40 -1.42 8.85 -12.39
C THR A 40 -1.88 7.71 -11.49
N TYR A 41 -3.19 7.47 -11.36
CA TYR A 41 -3.70 6.35 -10.56
C TYR A 41 -3.71 5.04 -11.35
N ASP A 42 -4.34 5.03 -12.52
CA ASP A 42 -4.51 3.82 -13.34
C ASP A 42 -3.17 3.31 -13.85
N GLU A 43 -2.23 4.21 -14.16
CA GLU A 43 -0.84 3.84 -14.44
C GLU A 43 -0.24 2.98 -13.32
N LYS A 44 -0.36 3.40 -12.06
CA LYS A 44 0.20 2.68 -10.91
C LYS A 44 -0.46 1.32 -10.70
N ARG A 45 -1.78 1.24 -10.95
CA ARG A 45 -2.53 -0.01 -10.93
C ARG A 45 -2.08 -0.95 -12.04
N VAL A 46 -1.94 -0.47 -13.28
CA VAL A 46 -1.49 -1.29 -14.41
C VAL A 46 -0.08 -1.83 -14.16
N LEU A 47 0.84 -0.98 -13.69
CA LEU A 47 2.20 -1.39 -13.36
C LEU A 47 2.25 -2.40 -12.21
N GLU A 48 1.36 -2.27 -11.22
CA GLU A 48 1.21 -3.27 -10.17
C GLU A 48 0.70 -4.60 -10.74
N CYS A 49 -0.34 -4.59 -11.59
CA CYS A 49 -0.84 -5.79 -12.24
C CYS A 49 0.27 -6.50 -13.01
N ILE A 50 1.08 -5.75 -13.79
CA ILE A 50 2.22 -6.29 -14.53
C ILE A 50 3.24 -6.90 -13.56
N LEU A 51 3.60 -6.19 -12.49
CA LEU A 51 4.54 -6.69 -11.47
C LEU A 51 4.05 -8.00 -10.86
N LEU A 52 2.79 -8.07 -10.43
CA LEU A 52 2.22 -9.26 -9.79
C LEU A 52 2.18 -10.45 -10.75
N VAL A 53 1.76 -10.23 -12.00
CA VAL A 53 1.75 -11.29 -13.02
C VAL A 53 3.17 -11.80 -13.28
N LEU A 54 4.16 -10.92 -13.44
CA LEU A 54 5.54 -11.31 -13.67
C LEU A 54 6.12 -12.08 -12.48
N VAL A 55 5.99 -11.58 -11.25
CA VAL A 55 6.50 -12.24 -10.04
C VAL A 55 5.89 -13.62 -9.88
N CYS A 56 4.56 -13.75 -9.99
CA CYS A 56 3.89 -15.03 -9.84
C CYS A 56 4.25 -16.01 -10.97
N THR A 57 4.42 -15.51 -12.20
CA THR A 57 4.84 -16.33 -13.34
C THR A 57 6.27 -16.85 -13.17
N VAL A 58 7.21 -16.01 -12.73
CA VAL A 58 8.60 -16.42 -12.47
C VAL A 58 8.65 -17.52 -11.38
N VAL A 59 7.87 -17.36 -10.32
CA VAL A 59 7.74 -18.36 -9.25
C VAL A 59 7.17 -19.68 -9.79
N ALA A 60 6.07 -19.62 -10.56
CA ALA A 60 5.42 -20.80 -11.10
C ALA A 60 6.28 -21.56 -12.12
N THR A 61 7.08 -20.84 -12.92
CA THR A 61 7.88 -21.40 -14.02
C THR A 61 9.31 -21.76 -13.62
N THR A 62 9.76 -21.36 -12.42
CA THR A 62 11.08 -21.71 -11.87
C THR A 62 10.94 -22.79 -10.80
N PRO A 63 11.23 -24.08 -11.08
CA PRO A 63 10.98 -25.16 -10.13
C PRO A 63 11.69 -25.01 -8.77
N PRO A 64 12.97 -24.59 -8.69
CA PRO A 64 13.62 -24.33 -7.40
C PRO A 64 12.87 -23.30 -6.54
N LEU A 65 12.44 -22.20 -7.15
CA LEU A 65 11.75 -21.12 -6.48
C LEU A 65 10.33 -21.51 -6.05
N CYS A 66 9.55 -22.17 -6.91
CA CYS A 66 8.26 -22.74 -6.53
C CYS A 66 8.40 -23.74 -5.37
N ARG A 67 9.46 -24.58 -5.35
CA ARG A 67 9.72 -25.49 -4.23
C ARG A 67 10.00 -24.73 -2.94
N ALA A 68 10.83 -23.68 -2.98
CA ALA A 68 11.10 -22.84 -1.82
C ALA A 68 9.84 -22.12 -1.31
N TRP A 69 9.02 -21.61 -2.23
CA TRP A 69 7.72 -21.01 -1.91
C TRP A 69 6.77 -22.01 -1.23
N LEU A 70 6.62 -23.22 -1.80
CA LEU A 70 5.77 -24.26 -1.20
C LEU A 70 6.28 -24.70 0.15
N ARG A 71 7.61 -24.84 0.31
CA ARG A 71 8.23 -25.15 1.61
C ARG A 71 7.86 -24.11 2.66
N LEU A 72 7.96 -22.83 2.31
CA LEU A 72 7.59 -21.74 3.22
C LEU A 72 6.09 -21.75 3.54
N PHE A 73 5.22 -21.97 2.56
CA PHE A 73 3.78 -22.07 2.79
C PHE A 73 3.42 -23.28 3.69
N PHE A 74 4.06 -24.43 3.47
CA PHE A 74 3.82 -25.64 4.25
C PHE A 74 4.56 -25.68 5.59
N SER A 75 5.47 -24.75 5.86
CA SER A 75 6.06 -24.58 7.19
C SER A 75 5.19 -23.73 8.13
N LEU A 76 4.21 -22.99 7.58
CA LEU A 76 3.15 -22.34 8.36
C LEU A 76 2.34 -23.38 9.12
N SER A 77 1.85 -23.00 10.31
CA SER A 77 1.05 -23.91 11.13
C SER A 77 -0.23 -24.35 10.40
N PRO A 78 -0.75 -25.57 10.67
CA PRO A 78 -1.97 -26.06 10.05
C PRO A 78 -3.16 -25.11 10.27
N GLY A 79 -3.26 -24.52 11.46
CA GLY A 79 -4.28 -23.52 11.77
C GLY A 79 -4.16 -22.26 10.91
N ALA A 80 -2.94 -21.76 10.67
CA ALA A 80 -2.73 -20.61 9.78
C ALA A 80 -3.17 -20.92 8.34
N ARG A 81 -2.82 -22.11 7.83
CA ARG A 81 -3.24 -22.54 6.48
C ARG A 81 -4.76 -22.71 6.39
N ALA A 82 -5.39 -23.27 7.41
CA ALA A 82 -6.85 -23.43 7.47
C ALA A 82 -7.56 -22.08 7.46
N VAL A 83 -7.07 -21.12 8.24
CA VAL A 83 -7.59 -19.74 8.26
C VAL A 83 -7.46 -19.07 6.89
N LEU A 84 -6.29 -19.16 6.25
CA LEU A 84 -6.07 -18.60 4.91
C LEU A 84 -6.99 -19.24 3.86
N GLY A 85 -7.13 -20.57 3.89
CA GLY A 85 -8.04 -21.30 3.01
C GLY A 85 -9.50 -20.91 3.24
N ALA A 86 -9.93 -20.77 4.50
CA ALA A 86 -11.27 -20.33 4.85
C ALA A 86 -11.56 -18.90 4.38
N CYS A 87 -10.59 -17.97 4.48
CA CYS A 87 -10.75 -16.61 3.98
C CYS A 87 -10.93 -16.58 2.45
N VAL A 88 -10.17 -17.38 1.70
CA VAL A 88 -10.33 -17.48 0.24
C VAL A 88 -11.67 -18.09 -0.12
N LEU A 89 -12.09 -19.16 0.57
CA LEU A 89 -13.38 -19.81 0.34
C LEU A 89 -14.56 -18.87 0.63
N LEU A 90 -14.57 -18.22 1.79
CA LEU A 90 -15.63 -17.28 2.16
C LEU A 90 -15.64 -16.05 1.24
N GLY A 91 -14.47 -15.55 0.83
CA GLY A 91 -14.36 -14.49 -0.17
C GLY A 91 -14.90 -14.88 -1.53
N PHE A 92 -14.68 -16.13 -1.96
CA PHE A 92 -15.26 -16.67 -3.17
C PHE A 92 -16.79 -16.76 -3.06
N LEU A 93 -17.32 -17.32 -1.97
CA LEU A 93 -18.77 -17.40 -1.73
C LEU A 93 -19.42 -16.00 -1.66
N SER A 94 -18.75 -15.04 -1.00
CA SER A 94 -19.14 -13.64 -0.97
C SER A 94 -19.13 -13.00 -2.37
N SER A 95 -18.17 -13.38 -3.22
CA SER A 95 -18.10 -12.90 -4.61
C SER A 95 -19.28 -13.38 -5.47
N LEU A 96 -19.83 -14.56 -5.19
CA LEU A 96 -20.96 -15.12 -5.94
C LEU A 96 -22.29 -14.38 -5.66
N VAL A 97 -22.42 -13.76 -4.48
CA VAL A 97 -23.61 -12.96 -4.12
C VAL A 97 -23.47 -11.48 -4.50
N ALA A 98 -22.32 -11.08 -5.06
CA ALA A 98 -22.06 -9.69 -5.42
C ALA A 98 -22.87 -9.25 -6.64
N VAL A 99 -23.36 -8.00 -6.60
CA VAL A 99 -24.02 -7.35 -7.76
C VAL A 99 -23.14 -7.40 -9.01
N SER A 100 -21.82 -7.25 -8.84
CA SER A 100 -20.86 -7.51 -9.91
C SER A 100 -19.85 -8.56 -9.50
N VAL A 101 -20.21 -9.83 -9.75
CA VAL A 101 -19.33 -11.01 -9.55
C VAL A 101 -17.95 -10.80 -10.18
N ARG A 102 -17.89 -10.14 -11.35
CA ARG A 102 -16.63 -9.87 -12.05
C ARG A 102 -15.66 -9.00 -11.25
N TYR A 103 -16.14 -7.87 -10.71
CA TYR A 103 -15.31 -6.99 -9.90
C TYR A 103 -15.00 -7.60 -8.54
N ALA A 104 -15.92 -8.39 -7.98
CA ALA A 104 -15.69 -9.10 -6.74
C ALA A 104 -14.56 -10.15 -6.87
N LEU A 105 -14.61 -10.98 -7.91
CA LEU A 105 -13.55 -11.94 -8.21
C LEU A 105 -12.22 -11.26 -8.56
N LEU A 106 -12.25 -10.06 -9.17
CA LEU A 106 -11.04 -9.28 -9.44
C LEU A 106 -10.32 -8.88 -8.14
N GLU A 107 -11.05 -8.40 -7.14
CA GLU A 107 -10.46 -8.03 -5.84
C GLU A 107 -9.99 -9.26 -5.04
N LEU A 108 -10.79 -10.33 -5.04
CA LEU A 108 -10.38 -11.61 -4.43
C LEU A 108 -9.07 -12.13 -5.04
N THR A 109 -8.98 -12.20 -6.37
CA THR A 109 -7.79 -12.71 -7.06
C THR A 109 -6.59 -11.77 -6.94
N LEU A 110 -6.80 -10.46 -6.86
CA LEU A 110 -5.77 -9.48 -6.50
C LEU A 110 -5.17 -9.81 -5.13
N PHE A 111 -5.99 -10.00 -4.09
CA PHE A 111 -5.48 -10.31 -2.74
C PHE A 111 -4.76 -11.66 -2.69
N VAL A 112 -5.21 -12.66 -3.46
CA VAL A 112 -4.48 -13.93 -3.60
C VAL A 112 -3.11 -13.71 -4.27
N CYS A 113 -3.03 -12.91 -5.34
CA CYS A 113 -1.76 -12.59 -6.00
C CYS A 113 -0.80 -11.79 -5.07
N LEU A 114 -1.33 -10.85 -4.28
CA LEU A 114 -0.55 -10.12 -3.28
C LEU A 114 -0.02 -11.06 -2.19
N PHE A 115 -0.80 -12.04 -1.73
CA PHE A 115 -0.34 -13.05 -0.79
C PHE A 115 0.79 -13.91 -1.38
N ILE A 116 0.62 -14.39 -2.61
CA ILE A 116 1.66 -15.16 -3.32
C ILE A 116 2.94 -14.33 -3.44
N ALA A 117 2.84 -13.08 -3.87
CA ALA A 117 3.99 -12.17 -4.00
C ALA A 117 4.67 -11.90 -2.66
N SER A 118 3.91 -11.78 -1.56
CA SER A 118 4.46 -11.58 -0.21
C SER A 118 5.32 -12.76 0.24
N LEU A 119 4.84 -13.99 0.04
CA LEU A 119 5.62 -15.21 0.30
C LEU A 119 6.85 -15.29 -0.60
N SER A 120 6.74 -14.88 -1.87
CA SER A 120 7.87 -14.81 -2.80
C SER A 120 8.94 -13.84 -2.32
N MET A 121 8.57 -12.66 -1.79
CA MET A 121 9.54 -11.74 -1.19
C MET A 121 10.28 -12.36 -0.01
N ALA A 122 9.57 -13.15 0.81
CA ALA A 122 10.19 -13.84 1.92
C ALA A 122 11.24 -14.86 1.45
N VAL A 123 10.91 -15.66 0.44
CA VAL A 123 11.84 -16.62 -0.18
C VAL A 123 13.04 -15.93 -0.83
N VAL A 124 12.80 -14.88 -1.62
CA VAL A 124 13.86 -14.11 -2.27
C VAL A 124 14.82 -13.53 -1.23
N ARG A 125 14.31 -13.01 -0.11
CA ARG A 125 15.15 -12.52 1.00
C ARG A 125 15.90 -13.64 1.73
N GLN A 126 15.31 -14.84 1.87
CA GLN A 126 16.02 -15.99 2.44
C GLN A 126 17.18 -16.44 1.55
N GLU A 127 17.01 -16.39 0.22
CA GLU A 127 18.06 -16.76 -0.73
C GLU A 127 19.14 -15.67 -0.90
N LEU A 128 18.77 -14.40 -1.05
CA LEU A 128 19.69 -13.31 -1.35
C LEU A 128 20.31 -12.65 -0.11
N GLY A 129 19.80 -12.92 1.08
CA GLY A 129 20.35 -12.42 2.34
C GLY A 129 20.46 -10.89 2.38
N ARG A 130 21.63 -10.37 2.81
CA ARG A 130 21.90 -8.92 2.92
C ARG A 130 21.85 -8.18 1.58
N PHE A 131 22.03 -8.87 0.45
CA PHE A 131 21.94 -8.22 -0.87
C PHE A 131 20.53 -7.69 -1.11
N PHE A 132 19.49 -8.46 -0.75
CA PHE A 132 18.11 -7.98 -0.78
C PHE A 132 17.92 -6.72 0.07
N ASP A 133 18.39 -6.74 1.33
CA ASP A 133 18.21 -5.63 2.25
C ASP A 133 18.79 -4.34 1.66
N ARG A 134 20.01 -4.41 1.13
CA ARG A 134 20.70 -3.26 0.50
C ARG A 134 19.96 -2.73 -0.71
N VAL A 135 19.44 -3.59 -1.59
CA VAL A 135 18.72 -3.18 -2.79
C VAL A 135 17.40 -2.48 -2.44
N ILE A 136 16.64 -3.01 -1.47
CA ILE A 136 15.39 -2.38 -1.04
C ILE A 136 15.64 -1.07 -0.30
N VAL A 137 16.66 -1.01 0.55
CA VAL A 137 17.04 0.23 1.22
C VAL A 137 17.52 1.30 0.21
N LEU A 138 18.21 0.88 -0.85
CA LEU A 138 18.60 1.75 -1.95
C LEU A 138 17.38 2.32 -2.70
N SER A 139 16.32 1.53 -2.94
CA SER A 139 15.12 2.06 -3.63
C SER A 139 14.45 3.18 -2.84
N VAL A 140 14.34 3.05 -1.51
CA VAL A 140 13.82 4.10 -0.64
C VAL A 140 14.70 5.37 -0.71
N LEU A 141 16.02 5.20 -0.74
CA LEU A 141 16.95 6.33 -0.90
C LEU A 141 16.77 7.03 -2.24
N VAL A 142 16.66 6.28 -3.34
CA VAL A 142 16.43 6.81 -4.69
C VAL A 142 15.15 7.62 -4.75
N VAL A 143 14.06 7.13 -4.15
CA VAL A 143 12.78 7.86 -4.06
C VAL A 143 12.96 9.19 -3.33
N GLY A 144 13.61 9.21 -2.16
CA GLY A 144 13.82 10.43 -1.39
C GLY A 144 14.60 11.49 -2.16
N TRP A 145 15.60 11.07 -2.94
CA TRP A 145 16.38 11.96 -3.81
C TRP A 145 15.61 12.45 -5.03
N ALA A 146 14.87 11.56 -5.71
CA ALA A 146 14.05 11.96 -6.84
C ALA A 146 13.00 13.02 -6.43
N TYR A 147 12.41 12.86 -5.25
CA TYR A 147 11.48 13.82 -4.70
C TYR A 147 12.13 15.14 -4.29
N LEU A 148 13.33 15.10 -3.69
CA LEU A 148 14.09 16.30 -3.39
C LEU A 148 14.47 17.06 -4.67
N ALA A 149 14.94 16.36 -5.70
CA ALA A 149 15.29 16.96 -6.99
C ALA A 149 14.06 17.61 -7.65
N GLY A 150 12.92 16.92 -7.68
CA GLY A 150 11.67 17.48 -8.21
C GLY A 150 11.17 18.68 -7.40
N PHE A 151 11.32 18.65 -6.07
CA PHE A 151 11.01 19.81 -5.22
C PHE A 151 11.90 21.00 -5.55
N VAL A 152 13.22 20.82 -5.66
CA VAL A 152 14.16 21.90 -5.98
C VAL A 152 13.85 22.48 -7.37
N ALA A 153 13.62 21.63 -8.37
CA ALA A 153 13.25 22.07 -9.71
C ALA A 153 11.96 22.90 -9.69
N PHE A 154 10.92 22.41 -9.02
CA PHE A 154 9.66 23.15 -8.87
C PHE A 154 9.87 24.49 -8.16
N TYR A 155 10.62 24.51 -7.06
CA TYR A 155 10.82 25.73 -6.27
C TYR A 155 11.60 26.79 -7.06
N VAL A 156 12.66 26.38 -7.79
CA VAL A 156 13.39 27.27 -8.71
C VAL A 156 12.47 27.80 -9.80
N SER A 157 11.62 26.97 -10.39
CA SER A 157 10.63 27.41 -11.38
C SER A 157 9.65 28.44 -10.84
N VAL A 158 9.24 28.33 -9.56
CA VAL A 158 8.40 29.36 -8.92
C VAL A 158 9.17 30.66 -8.73
N LEU A 159 10.40 30.60 -8.21
CA LEU A 159 11.23 31.80 -8.01
C LEU A 159 11.56 32.51 -9.34
N ALA A 160 11.72 31.75 -10.42
CA ALA A 160 11.91 32.28 -11.77
C ALA A 160 10.63 32.88 -12.39
N GLY A 161 9.49 32.85 -11.69
CA GLY A 161 8.19 33.33 -12.19
C GLY A 161 7.57 32.45 -13.28
N SER A 162 8.17 31.30 -13.59
CA SER A 162 7.69 30.39 -14.66
C SER A 162 6.49 29.54 -14.25
N LEU A 163 6.29 29.32 -12.95
CA LEU A 163 5.16 28.59 -12.39
C LEU A 163 4.58 29.35 -11.20
N SER A 164 3.27 29.29 -11.02
CA SER A 164 2.64 29.70 -9.77
C SER A 164 2.87 28.64 -8.68
N PHE A 165 2.94 29.07 -7.43
CA PHE A 165 3.09 28.14 -6.32
C PHE A 165 1.80 27.35 -6.10
N GLU A 166 1.72 26.12 -6.63
CA GLU A 166 0.64 25.17 -6.35
C GLU A 166 1.16 23.96 -5.57
N GLN A 167 0.71 23.77 -4.32
CA GLN A 167 1.09 22.63 -3.46
C GLN A 167 0.89 21.26 -4.14
N ARG A 168 -0.10 21.10 -5.03
CA ARG A 168 -0.35 19.83 -5.74
C ARG A 168 0.75 19.49 -6.74
N ALA A 169 1.43 20.50 -7.31
CA ALA A 169 2.52 20.28 -8.25
C ALA A 169 3.73 19.59 -7.60
N LEU A 170 3.93 19.77 -6.29
CA LEU A 170 4.96 19.06 -5.52
C LEU A 170 4.75 17.55 -5.45
N PHE A 171 3.53 17.08 -5.69
CA PHE A 171 3.16 15.66 -5.65
C PHE A 171 2.79 15.16 -7.05
N TRP A 172 3.56 15.56 -8.07
CA TRP A 172 3.26 15.37 -9.49
C TRP A 172 2.92 13.93 -9.90
N SER A 173 3.51 12.92 -9.27
CA SER A 173 3.26 11.52 -9.62
C SER A 173 1.96 10.98 -9.01
N PHE A 174 1.31 11.68 -8.09
CA PHE A 174 0.12 11.21 -7.38
C PHE A 174 -1.14 11.97 -7.79
N SER A 175 -2.23 11.25 -8.04
CA SER A 175 -3.56 11.85 -8.32
C SER A 175 -4.18 12.53 -7.09
N ASN A 176 -3.74 12.16 -5.89
CA ASN A 176 -4.18 12.74 -4.64
C ASN A 176 -3.04 12.73 -3.62
N ILE A 177 -2.91 13.82 -2.87
CA ILE A 177 -1.92 13.95 -1.79
C ILE A 177 -2.02 12.83 -0.75
N ARG A 178 -3.22 12.30 -0.49
CA ARG A 178 -3.43 11.17 0.43
C ARG A 178 -2.71 9.92 -0.04
N PHE A 179 -2.63 9.67 -1.36
CA PHE A 179 -1.96 8.48 -1.91
C PHE A 179 -0.45 8.56 -1.71
N PHE A 180 0.11 9.76 -1.87
CA PHE A 180 1.50 10.03 -1.51
C PHE A 180 1.73 9.75 -0.01
N SER A 181 0.87 10.25 0.86
CA SER A 181 1.03 10.07 2.31
C SER A 181 0.85 8.63 2.80
N GLN A 182 0.03 7.83 2.11
CA GLN A 182 -0.06 6.39 2.35
C GLN A 182 1.27 5.70 2.02
N PHE A 183 1.89 6.04 0.88
CA PHE A 183 3.20 5.54 0.52
C PHE A 183 4.30 6.03 1.49
N GLN A 184 4.23 7.28 1.95
CA GLN A 184 5.10 7.79 3.01
C GLN A 184 4.95 7.02 4.33
N THR A 185 3.74 6.58 4.69
CA THR A 185 3.50 5.81 5.93
C THR A 185 4.32 4.52 5.95
N TRP A 186 4.45 3.85 4.81
CA TRP A 186 5.28 2.66 4.66
C TRP A 186 6.79 2.98 4.68
N THR A 187 7.19 4.09 4.07
CA THR A 187 8.61 4.37 3.79
C THR A 187 9.31 5.25 4.83
N LEU A 188 8.59 6.09 5.58
CA LEU A 188 9.15 6.93 6.65
C LEU A 188 9.94 6.11 7.68
N PRO A 189 9.45 4.96 8.18
CA PRO A 189 10.22 4.13 9.10
C PRO A 189 11.51 3.56 8.49
N LEU A 190 11.54 3.38 7.17
CA LEU A 190 12.63 2.76 6.42
C LEU A 190 13.70 3.76 5.94
N VAL A 191 13.37 5.07 5.90
CA VAL A 191 14.22 6.10 5.26
C VAL A 191 15.60 6.27 5.90
N VAL A 192 15.75 5.83 7.14
CA VAL A 192 17.01 5.90 7.90
C VAL A 192 17.89 4.66 7.75
N LEU A 193 17.35 3.56 7.21
CA LEU A 193 18.10 2.32 7.00
C LEU A 193 19.34 2.47 6.11
N PRO A 194 19.37 3.32 5.06
CA PRO A 194 20.57 3.47 4.22
C PRO A 194 21.82 3.87 5.00
N TRP A 195 21.66 4.57 6.13
CA TRP A 195 22.75 4.94 7.02
C TRP A 195 23.49 3.73 7.58
N PHE A 196 22.77 2.66 7.90
CA PHE A 196 23.33 1.44 8.49
C PHE A 196 23.77 0.44 7.43
N PHE A 197 22.99 0.29 6.35
CA PHE A 197 23.23 -0.75 5.33
C PHE A 197 24.20 -0.33 4.23
N LEU A 198 24.27 0.98 3.91
CA LEU A 198 25.09 1.53 2.83
C LEU A 198 26.15 2.53 3.36
N GLY A 199 25.98 3.06 4.57
CA GLY A 199 26.75 4.16 5.15
C GLY A 199 28.18 3.85 5.59
N ARG A 200 28.96 3.14 4.76
CA ARG A 200 30.40 2.92 5.00
C ARG A 200 31.20 4.22 4.95
N TYR A 201 30.78 5.16 4.09
CA TYR A 201 31.45 6.44 3.86
C TYR A 201 30.63 7.62 4.40
N PRO A 202 31.27 8.70 4.91
CA PRO A 202 30.58 9.90 5.41
C PRO A 202 29.63 10.53 4.38
N LEU A 203 29.99 10.48 3.10
CA LEU A 203 29.14 10.99 2.03
C LEU A 203 27.78 10.25 1.96
N VAL A 204 27.77 8.92 2.08
CA VAL A 204 26.52 8.14 2.05
C VAL A 204 25.64 8.45 3.27
N LYS A 205 26.27 8.69 4.42
CA LYS A 205 25.59 9.13 5.65
C LYS A 205 24.92 10.50 5.46
N LEU A 206 25.64 11.48 4.91
CA LEU A 206 25.09 12.79 4.56
C LEU A 206 23.93 12.65 3.56
N ILE A 207 24.14 11.87 2.50
CA ILE A 207 23.14 11.62 1.46
C ILE A 207 21.85 11.02 2.05
N THR A 208 21.99 10.11 3.02
CA THR A 208 20.86 9.52 3.74
C THR A 208 20.13 10.55 4.58
N VAL A 209 20.86 11.39 5.33
CA VAL A 209 20.25 12.43 6.17
C VAL A 209 19.50 13.45 5.32
N LEU A 210 20.06 13.89 4.19
CA LEU A 210 19.39 14.82 3.28
C LEU A 210 18.10 14.22 2.69
N ALA A 211 18.14 12.97 2.21
CA ALA A 211 16.95 12.29 1.70
C ALA A 211 15.90 12.01 2.80
N GLY A 212 16.34 11.61 4.00
CA GLY A 212 15.44 11.42 5.14
C GLY A 212 14.77 12.73 5.58
N SER A 213 15.55 13.82 5.60
CA SER A 213 15.06 15.14 5.98
C SER A 213 14.09 15.69 4.93
N SER A 214 14.38 15.49 3.64
CA SER A 214 13.45 15.86 2.56
C SER A 214 12.15 15.07 2.64
N TRP A 215 12.20 13.79 3.04
CA TRP A 215 11.01 12.95 3.19
C TRP A 215 10.10 13.43 4.33
N TRP A 216 10.68 13.76 5.49
CA TRP A 216 9.95 14.37 6.60
C TRP A 216 9.45 15.78 6.28
N PHE A 217 10.26 16.59 5.58
CA PHE A 217 9.83 17.89 5.05
C PHE A 217 8.58 17.77 4.18
N LEU A 218 8.57 16.85 3.20
CA LEU A 218 7.40 16.62 2.34
C LEU A 218 6.19 16.10 3.11
N PHE A 219 6.41 15.36 4.20
CA PHE A 219 5.32 14.99 5.12
C PHE A 219 4.68 16.24 5.75
N PHE A 220 5.47 17.19 6.26
CA PHE A 220 4.94 18.46 6.80
C PHE A 220 4.23 19.29 5.73
N VAL A 221 4.79 19.35 4.51
CA VAL A 221 4.13 19.97 3.35
C VAL A 221 2.80 19.28 3.04
N SER A 222 2.70 17.96 3.20
CA SER A 222 1.48 17.21 2.90
C SER A 222 0.31 17.50 3.87
N GLY A 223 0.60 17.92 5.10
CA GLY A 223 -0.40 18.18 6.14
C GLY A 223 -1.26 16.96 6.51
N THR A 224 -0.79 15.73 6.27
CA THR A 224 -1.61 14.52 6.42
C THR A 224 -1.60 13.95 7.84
N ARG A 225 -2.72 14.15 8.54
CA ARG A 225 -2.93 13.70 9.93
C ARG A 225 -2.92 12.18 10.10
N GLY A 226 -3.40 11.44 9.10
CA GLY A 226 -3.44 9.97 9.15
C GLY A 226 -2.05 9.36 9.33
N THR A 227 -1.07 9.86 8.57
CA THR A 227 0.33 9.46 8.70
C THR A 227 0.92 9.90 10.03
N LEU A 228 0.59 11.10 10.54
CA LEU A 228 1.07 11.55 11.86
C LEU A 228 0.65 10.59 12.99
N VAL A 229 -0.66 10.32 13.10
CA VAL A 229 -1.20 9.43 14.15
C VAL A 229 -0.63 8.02 14.00
N ALA A 230 -0.51 7.53 12.77
CA ALA A 230 0.09 6.24 12.47
C ALA A 230 1.56 6.15 12.91
N MET A 231 2.38 7.15 12.60
CA MET A 231 3.80 7.17 12.98
C MET A 231 3.99 7.31 14.49
N LEU A 232 3.15 8.09 15.17
CA LEU A 232 3.18 8.19 16.63
C LEU A 232 2.81 6.85 17.29
N ALA A 233 1.70 6.22 16.86
CA ALA A 233 1.29 4.92 17.38
C ALA A 233 2.34 3.83 17.12
N ALA A 234 2.91 3.80 15.91
CA ALA A 234 4.00 2.91 15.53
C ALA A 234 5.26 3.13 16.36
N GLY A 235 5.64 4.39 16.60
CA GLY A 235 6.76 4.77 17.46
C GLY A 235 6.57 4.30 18.90
N VAL A 236 5.39 4.53 19.49
CA VAL A 236 5.07 4.03 20.83
C VAL A 236 5.18 2.50 20.88
N LEU A 237 4.60 1.79 19.89
CA LEU A 237 4.70 0.33 19.83
C LEU A 237 6.16 -0.15 19.76
N VAL A 238 6.98 0.46 18.90
CA VAL A 238 8.42 0.14 18.79
C VAL A 238 9.17 0.41 20.08
N ALA A 239 8.87 1.51 20.77
CA ALA A 239 9.49 1.86 22.05
C ALA A 239 9.12 0.84 23.14
N VAL A 240 7.85 0.44 23.22
CA VAL A 240 7.36 -0.57 24.17
C VAL A 240 7.98 -1.95 23.88
N VAL A 241 8.04 -2.35 22.61
CA VAL A 241 8.49 -3.69 22.21
C VAL A 241 10.01 -3.86 22.30
N PHE A 242 10.79 -2.88 21.84
CA PHE A 242 12.25 -3.00 21.73
C PHE A 242 13.02 -2.17 22.77
N GLY A 243 12.37 -1.25 23.47
CA GLY A 243 12.99 -0.44 24.53
C GLY A 243 14.23 0.29 24.06
N ARG A 244 15.31 0.23 24.87
CA ARG A 244 16.59 0.88 24.53
C ARG A 244 17.26 0.32 23.27
N ARG A 245 16.90 -0.87 22.79
CA ARG A 245 17.53 -1.46 21.60
C ARG A 245 17.12 -0.75 20.30
N SER A 246 15.96 -0.11 20.25
CA SER A 246 15.53 0.69 19.10
C SER A 246 16.08 2.13 19.13
N TRP A 247 16.88 2.49 20.14
CA TRP A 247 17.41 3.85 20.30
C TRP A 247 18.25 4.34 19.11
N PRO A 248 19.11 3.52 18.45
CA PRO A 248 19.82 3.95 17.25
C PRO A 248 18.87 4.37 16.12
N TRP A 249 17.76 3.64 15.94
CA TRP A 249 16.73 3.98 14.97
C TRP A 249 16.01 5.28 15.35
N PHE A 250 15.61 5.44 16.62
CA PHE A 250 14.96 6.67 17.10
C PHE A 250 15.86 7.91 16.99
N LYS A 251 17.14 7.82 17.36
CA LYS A 251 18.09 8.94 17.24
C LYS A 251 18.15 9.45 15.81
N LEU A 252 18.31 8.54 14.85
CA LEU A 252 18.44 8.94 13.46
C LEU A 252 17.10 9.43 12.88
N GLN A 253 15.98 8.81 13.25
CA GLN A 253 14.64 9.31 12.89
C GLN A 253 14.38 10.72 13.44
N ALA A 254 14.73 10.97 14.70
CA ALA A 254 14.60 12.29 15.31
C ALA A 254 15.48 13.34 14.62
N LEU A 255 16.72 12.98 14.23
CA LEU A 255 17.60 13.86 13.48
C LEU A 255 16.98 14.27 12.14
N VAL A 256 16.54 13.30 11.32
CA VAL A 256 15.99 13.61 10.00
C VAL A 256 14.62 14.30 10.09
N LEU A 257 13.81 13.98 11.11
CA LEU A 257 12.55 14.66 11.38
C LEU A 257 12.79 16.13 11.74
N LEU A 258 13.69 16.40 12.68
CA LEU A 258 14.01 17.76 13.12
C LEU A 258 14.60 18.58 11.98
N ALA A 259 15.53 18.02 11.21
CA ALA A 259 16.10 18.68 10.05
C ALA A 259 15.02 18.96 8.97
N GLY A 260 14.10 18.02 8.72
CA GLY A 260 12.96 18.23 7.83
C GLY A 260 11.97 19.30 8.32
N LEU A 261 11.74 19.37 9.64
CA LEU A 261 10.90 20.40 10.26
C LEU A 261 11.54 21.78 10.15
N VAL A 262 12.84 21.89 10.43
CA VAL A 262 13.60 23.14 10.26
C VAL A 262 13.55 23.58 8.79
N ALA A 263 13.77 22.67 7.83
CA ALA A 263 13.63 22.98 6.42
C ALA A 263 12.22 23.47 6.06
N TYR A 264 11.17 22.88 6.64
CA TYR A 264 9.79 23.30 6.45
C TYR A 264 9.55 24.73 6.93
N VAL A 265 9.99 25.04 8.15
CA VAL A 265 9.87 26.38 8.75
C VAL A 265 10.65 27.41 7.92
N LEU A 266 11.90 27.11 7.56
CA LEU A 266 12.73 28.04 6.79
C LEU A 266 12.11 28.35 5.41
N ILE A 267 11.64 27.33 4.70
CA ILE A 267 11.14 27.48 3.32
C ILE A 267 9.74 28.10 3.27
N PHE A 268 8.86 27.79 4.22
CA PHE A 268 7.44 28.19 4.14
C PHE A 268 7.02 29.30 5.11
N LEU A 269 7.81 29.58 6.15
CA LEU A 269 7.54 30.67 7.08
C LEU A 269 8.55 31.81 6.91
N VAL A 270 9.84 31.50 6.94
CA VAL A 270 10.90 32.55 6.97
C VAL A 270 11.18 33.13 5.58
N LEU A 271 11.50 32.28 4.60
CA LEU A 271 11.90 32.71 3.27
C LEU A 271 10.81 33.50 2.51
N PRO A 272 9.51 33.15 2.58
CA PRO A 272 8.47 33.91 1.91
C PRO A 272 8.24 35.28 2.53
N GLU A 273 8.45 35.45 3.84
CA GLU A 273 8.42 36.74 4.52
C GLU A 273 9.55 37.64 4.02
N ILE A 274 10.76 37.10 3.86
CA ILE A 274 11.92 37.81 3.31
C ILE A 274 11.71 38.20 1.84
N LEU A 275 11.17 37.28 1.03
CA LEU A 275 10.99 37.47 -0.41
C LEU A 275 9.64 38.11 -0.79
N SER A 276 8.79 38.45 0.19
CA SER A 276 7.41 38.94 -0.03
C SER A 276 6.58 38.03 -0.96
N VAL A 277 6.77 36.71 -0.84
CA VAL A 277 6.04 35.68 -1.62
C VAL A 277 4.86 35.15 -0.80
N ASP A 278 3.67 35.06 -1.39
CA ASP A 278 2.50 34.53 -0.71
C ASP A 278 2.53 32.98 -0.62
N THR A 279 2.76 32.45 0.58
CA THR A 279 2.65 31.01 0.90
C THR A 279 1.42 30.66 1.73
N SER A 280 0.47 31.58 1.88
CA SER A 280 -0.75 31.40 2.70
C SER A 280 -1.54 30.15 2.32
N SER A 281 -1.56 29.78 1.03
CA SER A 281 -2.24 28.58 0.52
C SER A 281 -1.68 27.26 1.08
N VAL A 282 -0.37 27.18 1.34
CA VAL A 282 0.27 26.00 1.94
C VAL A 282 -0.03 25.96 3.42
N LEU A 283 0.19 27.06 4.12
CA LEU A 283 -0.07 27.18 5.56
C LEU A 283 -1.55 26.93 5.87
N ALA A 284 -2.46 27.38 4.99
CA ALA A 284 -3.88 27.10 5.12
C ALA A 284 -4.22 25.61 4.97
N ARG A 285 -3.50 24.89 4.10
CA ARG A 285 -3.76 23.47 3.82
C ARG A 285 -3.00 22.50 4.74
N SER A 286 -1.86 22.91 5.29
CA SER A 286 -1.08 22.14 6.26
C SER A 286 -1.49 22.43 7.71
N ILE A 287 -1.49 23.71 8.12
CA ILE A 287 -1.70 24.16 9.50
C ILE A 287 -3.17 24.54 9.74
N ARG A 288 -3.79 25.35 8.87
CA ARG A 288 -5.15 25.90 9.10
C ARG A 288 -6.30 25.06 8.55
N ARG A 289 -6.04 23.82 8.12
CA ARG A 289 -7.12 22.92 7.68
C ARG A 289 -8.02 22.64 8.90
N ASP A 290 -9.33 22.82 8.80
CA ASP A 290 -10.24 22.66 9.94
C ASP A 290 -9.92 21.40 10.77
N LEU A 291 -9.72 21.61 12.08
CA LEU A 291 -9.35 20.57 13.04
C LEU A 291 -10.49 19.59 13.30
N VAL A 292 -11.73 20.02 13.08
CA VAL A 292 -12.90 19.41 13.72
C VAL A 292 -13.69 18.47 12.80
N HIS A 293 -13.74 18.64 11.48
CA HIS A 293 -14.61 17.79 10.64
C HIS A 293 -14.01 17.40 9.28
N SER A 294 -13.99 16.10 9.00
CA SER A 294 -14.03 15.56 7.63
C SER A 294 -15.41 14.91 7.45
N PRO A 295 -16.47 15.70 7.16
CA PRO A 295 -17.87 15.26 7.25
C PRO A 295 -18.13 13.93 6.52
N GLY A 296 -17.43 13.71 5.40
CA GLY A 296 -17.61 12.51 4.60
C GLY A 296 -17.25 11.18 5.27
N ARG A 297 -16.35 11.12 6.26
CA ARG A 297 -15.97 9.82 6.87
C ARG A 297 -17.07 9.23 7.74
N MET A 298 -17.75 10.06 8.52
CA MET A 298 -18.84 9.58 9.38
C MET A 298 -19.98 9.02 8.54
N THR A 299 -20.32 9.70 7.43
CA THR A 299 -21.28 9.21 6.43
C THR A 299 -20.86 7.85 5.87
N LEU A 300 -19.59 7.72 5.45
CA LEU A 300 -19.06 6.47 4.91
C LEU A 300 -19.07 5.32 5.93
N TRP A 301 -18.79 5.61 7.20
CA TRP A 301 -18.79 4.61 8.27
C TRP A 301 -20.21 4.20 8.66
N ALA A 302 -21.15 5.15 8.73
CA ALA A 302 -22.56 4.86 8.96
C ALA A 302 -23.11 3.95 7.86
N LEU A 303 -22.78 4.23 6.59
CA LEU A 303 -23.15 3.39 5.45
C LEU A 303 -22.53 1.98 5.55
N ALA A 304 -21.24 1.87 5.86
CA ALA A 304 -20.60 0.57 6.03
C ALA A 304 -21.24 -0.25 7.17
N LEU A 305 -21.58 0.41 8.29
CA LEU A 305 -22.26 -0.23 9.41
C LEU A 305 -23.67 -0.70 9.05
N ASP A 306 -24.40 0.06 8.23
CA ASP A 306 -25.70 -0.35 7.72
C ASP A 306 -25.58 -1.59 6.80
N MET A 307 -24.61 -1.59 5.87
CA MET A 307 -24.30 -2.76 5.05
C MET A 307 -23.94 -4.01 5.89
N ILE A 308 -23.13 -3.83 6.94
CA ILE A 308 -22.77 -4.91 7.88
C ILE A 308 -24.02 -5.44 8.60
N ARG A 309 -24.91 -4.55 9.05
CA ARG A 309 -26.14 -4.92 9.75
C ARG A 309 -27.07 -5.74 8.85
N GLN A 310 -27.17 -5.38 7.58
CA GLN A 310 -28.04 -6.05 6.62
C GLN A 310 -27.46 -7.40 6.13
N HIS A 311 -26.14 -7.49 5.96
CA HIS A 311 -25.47 -8.67 5.41
C HIS A 311 -24.27 -9.14 6.26
N PRO A 312 -24.48 -9.53 7.54
CA PRO A 312 -23.38 -9.74 8.49
C PRO A 312 -22.48 -10.93 8.17
N LEU A 313 -22.99 -11.97 7.49
CA LEU A 313 -22.26 -13.23 7.30
C LEU A 313 -21.32 -13.22 6.08
N LEU A 314 -21.85 -12.93 4.90
CA LEU A 314 -21.07 -12.94 3.64
C LEU A 314 -20.77 -11.53 3.12
N GLY A 315 -21.32 -10.48 3.74
CA GLY A 315 -21.28 -9.15 3.16
C GLY A 315 -22.04 -9.07 1.83
N LEU A 316 -21.82 -7.98 1.12
CA LEU A 316 -22.44 -7.71 -0.19
C LEU A 316 -21.53 -8.07 -1.39
N GLY A 317 -20.39 -8.70 -1.11
CA GLY A 317 -19.37 -9.03 -2.09
C GLY A 317 -18.20 -8.05 -2.09
N PRO A 318 -16.96 -8.52 -2.36
CA PRO A 318 -15.80 -7.65 -2.59
C PRO A 318 -16.11 -6.55 -3.60
N MET A 319 -15.53 -5.35 -3.39
CA MET A 319 -15.79 -4.12 -4.17
C MET A 319 -17.20 -3.54 -4.09
N HIS A 320 -18.17 -4.15 -3.39
CA HIS A 320 -19.57 -3.68 -3.45
C HIS A 320 -19.76 -2.23 -2.98
N PHE A 321 -18.95 -1.72 -2.06
CA PHE A 321 -19.10 -0.33 -1.58
C PHE A 321 -19.00 0.69 -2.74
N ALA A 322 -18.34 0.32 -3.85
CA ALA A 322 -18.27 1.11 -5.07
C ALA A 322 -19.59 1.22 -5.85
N CYS A 323 -20.59 0.41 -5.53
CA CYS A 323 -21.93 0.47 -6.15
C CYS A 323 -22.85 1.49 -5.50
N ASP A 324 -22.60 1.84 -4.23
CA ASP A 324 -23.44 2.76 -3.49
C ASP A 324 -23.50 4.15 -4.13
N SER A 325 -24.60 4.87 -3.94
CA SER A 325 -24.86 6.17 -4.55
C SER A 325 -24.23 7.37 -3.83
N ASN A 326 -23.50 7.16 -2.73
CA ASN A 326 -22.84 8.24 -1.99
C ASN A 326 -21.85 9.03 -2.88
N LEU A 327 -21.79 10.33 -2.61
CA LEU A 327 -20.95 11.29 -3.34
C LEU A 327 -19.57 11.51 -2.69
N VAL A 328 -19.19 10.71 -1.68
CA VAL A 328 -17.96 10.94 -0.91
C VAL A 328 -16.81 10.08 -1.43
N ALA A 329 -16.99 8.75 -1.48
CA ALA A 329 -15.95 7.80 -1.89
C ALA A 329 -16.54 6.42 -2.28
N SER A 330 -15.73 5.61 -2.96
CA SER A 330 -16.06 4.23 -3.36
C SER A 330 -15.62 3.16 -2.35
N HIS A 331 -15.23 3.59 -1.14
CA HIS A 331 -14.79 2.73 -0.02
C HIS A 331 -14.89 3.51 1.29
N PRO A 332 -15.01 2.86 2.46
CA PRO A 332 -15.28 3.54 3.71
C PRO A 332 -14.06 4.22 4.36
N HIS A 333 -12.88 4.19 3.73
CA HIS A 333 -11.62 4.65 4.33
C HIS A 333 -11.31 4.00 5.68
N ASN A 334 -11.74 2.76 5.89
CA ASN A 334 -11.42 1.95 7.05
C ASN A 334 -11.39 0.49 6.60
N ALA A 335 -10.22 -0.14 6.65
CA ALA A 335 -10.02 -1.49 6.12
C ALA A 335 -10.90 -2.55 6.82
N LEU A 336 -11.16 -2.41 8.12
CA LEU A 336 -12.01 -3.35 8.87
C LEU A 336 -13.48 -3.18 8.50
N LEU A 337 -13.96 -1.94 8.42
CA LEU A 337 -15.34 -1.68 7.98
C LEU A 337 -15.55 -2.14 6.54
N GLN A 338 -14.57 -1.89 5.66
CA GLN A 338 -14.61 -2.35 4.27
C GLN A 338 -14.71 -3.87 4.18
N LEU A 339 -13.83 -4.58 4.89
CA LEU A 339 -13.80 -6.04 4.90
C LEU A 339 -15.11 -6.61 5.50
N ALA A 340 -15.62 -6.02 6.58
CA ALA A 340 -16.86 -6.47 7.19
C ALA A 340 -18.09 -6.22 6.32
N SER A 341 -18.19 -5.06 5.65
CA SER A 341 -19.35 -4.75 4.78
C SER A 341 -19.34 -5.56 3.49
N GLU A 342 -18.17 -5.87 2.95
CA GLU A 342 -18.03 -6.50 1.64
C GLU A 342 -17.84 -8.02 1.73
N TRP A 343 -17.03 -8.52 2.66
CA TRP A 343 -16.72 -9.95 2.81
C TRP A 343 -17.42 -10.62 4.00
N GLY A 344 -18.08 -9.82 4.85
CA GLY A 344 -18.76 -10.29 6.05
C GLY A 344 -17.91 -10.26 7.32
N MET A 345 -18.59 -10.20 8.46
CA MET A 345 -17.99 -10.19 9.79
C MET A 345 -17.09 -11.39 10.09
N PRO A 346 -17.44 -12.65 9.71
CA PRO A 346 -16.57 -13.79 9.94
C PRO A 346 -15.18 -13.62 9.31
N VAL A 347 -15.10 -13.14 8.07
CA VAL A 347 -13.82 -12.86 7.40
C VAL A 347 -13.10 -11.72 8.11
N ALA A 348 -13.79 -10.61 8.40
CA ALA A 348 -13.18 -9.44 9.02
C ALA A 348 -12.56 -9.75 10.39
N VAL A 349 -13.28 -10.45 11.25
CA VAL A 349 -12.80 -10.85 12.58
C VAL A 349 -11.64 -11.85 12.45
N THR A 350 -11.77 -12.84 11.57
CA THR A 350 -10.73 -13.86 11.37
C THR A 350 -9.42 -13.23 10.88
N VAL A 351 -9.49 -12.32 9.90
CA VAL A 351 -8.32 -11.61 9.37
C VAL A 351 -7.69 -10.72 10.45
N LEU A 352 -8.49 -10.01 11.25
CA LEU A 352 -7.97 -9.18 12.34
C LEU A 352 -7.25 -10.02 13.40
N LEU A 353 -7.88 -11.11 13.86
CA LEU A 353 -7.29 -12.00 14.86
C LEU A 353 -6.02 -12.68 14.32
N PHE A 354 -6.04 -13.11 13.06
CA PHE A 354 -4.88 -13.67 12.39
C PHE A 354 -3.73 -12.66 12.29
N PHE A 355 -4.01 -11.42 11.89
CA PHE A 355 -3.03 -10.34 11.82
C PHE A 355 -2.40 -10.05 13.18
N VAL A 356 -3.22 -9.87 14.23
CA VAL A 356 -2.75 -9.61 15.60
C VAL A 356 -1.89 -10.77 16.11
N ARG A 357 -2.33 -12.02 15.89
CA ARG A 357 -1.57 -13.21 16.28
C ARG A 357 -0.24 -13.32 15.53
N ALA A 358 -0.23 -13.08 14.22
CA ALA A 358 0.97 -13.12 13.40
C ALA A 358 1.97 -12.02 13.83
N LEU A 359 1.49 -10.80 14.07
CA LEU A 359 2.32 -9.70 14.55
C LEU A 359 2.92 -10.00 15.93
N PHE A 360 2.11 -10.55 16.85
CA PHE A 360 2.58 -10.95 18.17
C PHE A 360 3.66 -12.04 18.11
N LEU A 361 3.46 -13.09 17.31
CA LEU A 361 4.46 -14.14 17.10
C LEU A 361 5.74 -13.58 16.48
N TRP A 362 5.61 -12.68 15.50
CA TRP A 362 6.75 -12.03 14.89
C TRP A 362 7.53 -11.18 15.90
N ILE A 363 6.85 -10.40 16.74
CA ILE A 363 7.45 -9.60 17.81
C ILE A 363 8.24 -10.50 18.77
N GLN A 364 7.65 -11.61 19.24
CA GLN A 364 8.34 -12.54 20.12
C GLN A 364 9.60 -13.13 19.46
N SER A 365 9.51 -13.50 18.19
CA SER A 365 10.66 -13.98 17.42
C SER A 365 11.74 -12.90 17.29
N ALA A 366 11.35 -11.68 16.94
CA ALA A 366 12.27 -10.56 16.76
C ALA A 366 13.00 -10.20 18.07
N GLN A 367 12.29 -10.14 19.19
CA GLN A 367 12.88 -9.92 20.51
C GLN A 367 13.90 -11.02 20.87
N LYS A 368 13.58 -12.30 20.64
CA LYS A 368 14.50 -13.42 20.88
C LYS A 368 15.78 -13.30 20.05
N VAL A 369 15.67 -12.89 18.78
CA VAL A 369 16.81 -12.67 17.89
C VAL A 369 17.66 -11.50 18.39
N LEU A 370 17.04 -10.36 18.69
CA LEU A 370 17.75 -9.16 19.15
C LEU A 370 18.35 -9.31 20.56
N ASN A 371 17.86 -10.25 21.37
CA ASN A 371 18.47 -10.56 22.67
C ASN A 371 19.80 -11.31 22.55
N ARG A 372 20.05 -11.98 21.42
CA ARG A 372 21.23 -12.83 21.19
C ARG A 372 22.22 -12.24 20.19
N GLU A 373 21.89 -11.10 19.61
CA GLU A 373 22.59 -10.56 18.44
C GLU A 373 22.98 -9.10 18.66
N GLU A 374 24.24 -8.77 18.36
CA GLU A 374 24.79 -7.41 18.45
C GLU A 374 24.89 -6.71 17.09
N ASP A 375 24.39 -7.34 16.02
CA ASP A 375 24.39 -6.78 14.67
C ASP A 375 23.49 -5.54 14.59
N GLN A 376 24.13 -4.37 14.45
CA GLN A 376 23.45 -3.08 14.36
C GLN A 376 22.43 -3.04 13.21
N GLU A 377 22.69 -3.71 12.08
CA GLU A 377 21.75 -3.75 10.94
C GLU A 377 20.41 -4.36 11.37
N LYS A 378 20.44 -5.48 12.11
CA LYS A 378 19.25 -6.15 12.63
C LYS A 378 18.57 -5.31 13.72
N MET A 379 19.35 -4.67 14.59
CA MET A 379 18.83 -3.81 15.66
C MET A 379 17.99 -2.64 15.14
N VAL A 380 18.26 -2.14 13.93
CA VAL A 380 17.46 -1.07 13.31
C VAL A 380 16.40 -1.59 12.34
N LEU A 381 16.65 -2.72 11.68
CA LEU A 381 15.72 -3.30 10.71
C LEU A 381 14.41 -3.75 11.35
N CYS A 382 14.47 -4.48 12.46
CA CYS A 382 13.26 -4.97 13.14
C CYS A 382 12.35 -3.82 13.63
N PRO A 383 12.85 -2.78 14.32
CA PRO A 383 12.08 -1.57 14.63
C PRO A 383 11.48 -0.90 13.40
N ALA A 384 12.26 -0.73 12.32
CA ALA A 384 11.80 -0.07 11.10
C ALA A 384 10.65 -0.83 10.42
N LEU A 385 10.75 -2.16 10.31
CA LEU A 385 9.70 -3.01 9.75
C LEU A 385 8.45 -3.03 10.63
N LEU A 386 8.61 -3.13 11.96
CA LEU A 386 7.48 -3.06 12.89
C LEU A 386 6.76 -1.71 12.79
N ALA A 387 7.51 -0.61 12.77
CA ALA A 387 6.92 0.72 12.61
C ALA A 387 6.23 0.90 11.26
N SER A 388 6.81 0.36 10.18
CA SER A 388 6.21 0.38 8.85
C SER A 388 4.86 -0.36 8.81
N LEU A 389 4.83 -1.62 9.26
CA LEU A 389 3.60 -2.43 9.20
C LEU A 389 2.54 -1.91 10.17
N SER A 390 2.91 -1.59 11.41
CA SER A 390 1.96 -1.09 12.41
C SER A 390 1.44 0.30 12.08
N GLY A 391 2.29 1.19 11.57
CA GLY A 391 1.90 2.50 11.06
C GLY A 391 0.90 2.38 9.92
N ALA A 392 1.19 1.51 8.93
CA ALA A 392 0.25 1.25 7.86
C ALA A 392 -1.08 0.65 8.36
N ALA A 393 -1.05 -0.29 9.31
CA ALA A 393 -2.26 -0.86 9.90
C ALA A 393 -3.13 0.19 10.60
N VAL A 394 -2.53 1.09 11.39
CA VAL A 394 -3.24 2.21 12.04
C VAL A 394 -3.79 3.18 11.00
N HIS A 395 -2.99 3.55 9.99
CA HIS A 395 -3.45 4.46 8.94
C HIS A 395 -4.59 3.84 8.11
N ALA A 396 -4.61 2.51 7.91
CA ALA A 396 -5.66 1.80 7.19
C ALA A 396 -7.04 1.88 7.87
N LEU A 397 -7.11 2.26 9.15
CA LEU A 397 -8.38 2.49 9.86
C LEU A 397 -9.05 3.83 9.50
N VAL A 398 -8.31 4.76 8.87
CA VAL A 398 -8.80 6.12 8.55
C VAL A 398 -8.51 6.56 7.11
N SER A 399 -8.00 5.64 6.28
CA SER A 399 -7.59 5.88 4.90
C SER A 399 -7.66 4.59 4.08
N GLY A 400 -7.75 4.71 2.76
CA GLY A 400 -7.92 3.58 1.84
C GLY A 400 -6.64 2.80 1.53
N LEU A 401 -5.72 2.58 2.48
CA LEU A 401 -4.40 1.97 2.22
C LEU A 401 -4.50 0.62 1.51
N VAL A 402 -5.48 -0.21 1.89
CA VAL A 402 -5.66 -1.56 1.34
C VAL A 402 -6.18 -1.57 -0.09
N VAL A 403 -6.60 -0.42 -0.62
CA VAL A 403 -7.09 -0.27 -2.00
C VAL A 403 -5.99 0.28 -2.91
N MET A 404 -4.93 0.87 -2.39
CA MET A 404 -4.05 1.73 -3.18
C MET A 404 -2.86 0.93 -3.74
N PRO A 405 -2.58 0.97 -5.06
CA PRO A 405 -1.60 0.08 -5.71
C PRO A 405 -0.22 0.09 -5.04
N LEU A 406 0.35 1.28 -4.85
CA LEU A 406 1.65 1.43 -4.22
C LEU A 406 1.66 0.91 -2.77
N SER A 407 0.57 1.11 -2.04
CA SER A 407 0.44 0.63 -0.66
C SER A 407 0.31 -0.89 -0.58
N GLN A 408 -0.36 -1.52 -1.55
CA GLN A 408 -0.46 -2.97 -1.67
C GLN A 408 0.90 -3.61 -2.01
N VAL A 409 1.69 -3.01 -2.91
CA VAL A 409 3.06 -3.47 -3.18
C VAL A 409 4.00 -3.25 -1.98
N MET A 410 3.83 -2.15 -1.24
CA MET A 410 4.59 -1.96 0.02
C MET A 410 4.21 -2.99 1.09
N LEU A 411 2.93 -3.39 1.17
CA LEU A 411 2.51 -4.50 2.03
C LEU A 411 3.20 -5.81 1.62
N VAL A 412 3.23 -6.13 0.31
CA VAL A 412 3.95 -7.31 -0.21
C VAL A 412 5.40 -7.32 0.23
N LEU A 413 6.08 -6.19 0.05
CA LEU A 413 7.48 -6.03 0.39
C LEU A 413 7.71 -6.17 1.91
N VAL A 414 7.01 -5.40 2.72
CA VAL A 414 7.22 -5.34 4.17
C VAL A 414 6.77 -6.62 4.87
N ALA A 415 5.61 -7.18 4.51
CA ALA A 415 5.13 -8.44 5.08
C ALA A 415 6.04 -9.61 4.71
N GLY A 416 6.48 -9.69 3.44
CA GLY A 416 7.44 -10.70 3.00
C GLY A 416 8.80 -10.55 3.68
N TRP A 417 9.29 -9.32 3.84
CA TRP A 417 10.54 -9.05 4.54
C TRP A 417 10.45 -9.45 6.02
N MET A 418 9.36 -9.10 6.69
CA MET A 418 9.11 -9.54 8.08
C MET A 418 9.04 -11.05 8.19
N LEU A 419 8.30 -11.74 7.30
CA LEU A 419 8.18 -13.19 7.31
C LEU A 419 9.55 -13.88 7.10
N SER A 420 10.42 -13.33 6.25
CA SER A 420 11.77 -13.88 6.04
C SER A 420 12.64 -13.89 7.30
N LEU A 421 12.39 -12.95 8.23
CA LEU A 421 13.13 -12.78 9.48
C LEU A 421 12.53 -13.59 10.63
N TYR A 422 11.34 -14.16 10.45
CA TYR A 422 10.69 -14.97 11.46
C TYR A 422 11.47 -16.28 11.67
N LYS A 423 11.85 -16.56 12.92
CA LYS A 423 12.58 -17.77 13.34
C LYS A 423 11.82 -18.54 14.44
N GLY A 424 10.50 -18.36 14.53
CA GLY A 424 9.69 -19.15 15.45
C GLY A 424 9.57 -20.62 15.02
N GLU A 425 8.71 -21.38 15.69
CA GLU A 425 8.45 -22.79 15.38
C GLU A 425 7.81 -22.94 13.99
N MET A 426 8.64 -22.93 12.94
CA MET A 426 8.27 -23.42 11.63
C MET A 426 8.28 -24.95 11.69
N GLN A 427 7.19 -25.55 11.21
CA GLN A 427 7.10 -27.00 11.18
C GLN A 427 7.95 -27.55 10.03
N GLU A 428 8.64 -28.66 10.30
CA GLU A 428 9.22 -29.46 9.23
C GLU A 428 8.10 -29.85 8.24
N PRO A 429 8.27 -29.62 6.94
CA PRO A 429 7.21 -29.88 5.99
C PRO A 429 6.77 -31.36 6.04
N SER A 430 5.47 -31.60 6.18
CA SER A 430 4.91 -32.96 6.25
C SER A 430 5.28 -33.80 5.02
N ARG A 431 5.33 -35.14 5.17
CA ARG A 431 5.59 -36.09 4.06
C ARG A 431 4.65 -35.88 2.85
N TRP A 432 3.39 -35.49 3.12
CA TRP A 432 2.39 -35.12 2.11
C TRP A 432 2.80 -33.93 1.25
N ALA A 433 3.45 -32.93 1.87
CA ALA A 433 4.04 -31.82 1.13
C ALA A 433 5.08 -32.38 0.14
N GLY A 434 6.00 -33.23 0.60
CA GLY A 434 7.00 -33.89 -0.24
C GLY A 434 6.45 -34.64 -1.48
N GLU A 435 5.22 -35.16 -1.41
CA GLU A 435 4.59 -35.87 -2.53
C GLU A 435 3.90 -34.92 -3.53
N ILE A 436 3.24 -33.86 -3.04
CA ILE A 436 2.81 -32.71 -3.86
C ILE A 436 4.03 -32.06 -4.54
N TRP A 437 5.17 -32.01 -3.83
CA TRP A 437 6.44 -31.48 -4.33
C TRP A 437 7.03 -32.31 -5.47
N ARG A 438 6.82 -33.63 -5.48
CA ARG A 438 7.28 -34.52 -6.57
C ARG A 438 6.44 -34.34 -7.84
N LYS A 439 5.20 -33.89 -7.69
CA LYS A 439 4.26 -33.61 -8.79
C LYS A 439 4.13 -32.10 -9.03
N GLY A 440 5.25 -31.37 -9.17
CA GLY A 440 5.35 -29.90 -9.30
C GLY A 440 4.32 -29.18 -10.21
N LYS A 441 3.61 -29.90 -11.08
CA LYS A 441 2.40 -29.48 -11.80
C LYS A 441 1.31 -28.86 -10.90
N ILE A 442 1.13 -29.33 -9.66
CA ILE A 442 0.09 -28.78 -8.76
C ILE A 442 0.46 -27.35 -8.28
N CYS A 443 1.74 -27.09 -8.00
CA CYS A 443 2.24 -25.74 -7.68
C CYS A 443 1.94 -24.74 -8.81
N VAL A 444 2.22 -25.18 -10.05
CA VAL A 444 1.98 -24.40 -11.26
C VAL A 444 0.50 -24.05 -11.37
N LEU A 445 -0.42 -24.98 -11.10
CA LEU A 445 -1.86 -24.71 -11.12
C LEU A 445 -2.29 -23.76 -10.00
N VAL A 446 -1.83 -23.97 -8.76
CA VAL A 446 -2.20 -23.14 -7.60
C VAL A 446 -1.75 -21.69 -7.77
N VAL A 447 -0.62 -21.45 -8.44
CA VAL A 447 -0.11 -20.09 -8.68
C VAL A 447 -0.65 -19.52 -9.99
N LEU A 448 -0.65 -20.26 -11.10
CA LEU A 448 -1.02 -19.71 -12.41
C LEU A 448 -2.53 -19.48 -12.55
N VAL A 449 -3.39 -20.32 -11.96
CA VAL A 449 -4.85 -20.15 -12.12
C VAL A 449 -5.33 -18.80 -11.55
N PRO A 450 -4.99 -18.42 -10.30
CA PRO A 450 -5.33 -17.09 -9.80
C PRO A 450 -4.73 -15.96 -10.63
N VAL A 451 -3.52 -16.13 -11.16
CA VAL A 451 -2.82 -15.11 -11.96
C VAL A 451 -3.49 -14.89 -13.31
N PHE A 452 -3.82 -15.97 -14.03
CA PHE A 452 -4.54 -15.86 -15.30
C PHE A 452 -5.94 -15.30 -15.12
N LEU A 453 -6.65 -15.75 -14.06
CA LEU A 453 -7.96 -15.22 -13.73
C LEU A 453 -7.87 -13.71 -13.40
N PHE A 454 -6.92 -13.32 -12.56
CA PHE A 454 -6.65 -11.92 -12.21
C PHE A 454 -6.34 -11.08 -13.46
N ALA A 455 -5.40 -11.52 -14.30
CA ALA A 455 -5.00 -10.80 -15.50
C ALA A 455 -6.17 -10.64 -16.49
N GLY A 456 -6.92 -11.72 -16.73
CA GLY A 456 -8.10 -11.69 -17.58
C GLY A 456 -9.18 -10.76 -17.03
N LEU A 457 -9.48 -10.85 -15.73
CA LEU A 457 -10.47 -9.99 -15.08
C LEU A 457 -10.05 -8.52 -15.07
N ALA A 458 -8.75 -8.21 -14.88
CA ALA A 458 -8.24 -6.85 -14.92
C ALA A 458 -8.42 -6.24 -16.32
N VAL A 459 -8.04 -6.96 -17.37
CA VAL A 459 -8.23 -6.52 -18.76
C VAL A 459 -9.71 -6.35 -19.07
N LEU A 460 -10.54 -7.34 -18.75
CA LEU A 460 -11.98 -7.26 -18.98
C LEU A 460 -12.60 -6.08 -18.23
N SER A 461 -12.10 -5.79 -17.02
CA SER A 461 -12.53 -4.70 -16.13
C SER A 461 -11.99 -3.33 -16.46
N TRP A 462 -11.20 -3.19 -17.52
CA TRP A 462 -10.76 -1.88 -17.99
C TRP A 462 -11.97 -1.00 -18.31
N PRO A 463 -12.06 0.21 -17.71
CA PRO A 463 -13.12 1.15 -18.02
C PRO A 463 -12.83 1.75 -19.39
N GLY A 464 -13.37 1.12 -20.44
CA GLY A 464 -13.32 1.65 -21.79
C GLY A 464 -14.06 2.99 -21.93
N ASP A 465 -13.99 3.60 -23.11
CA ASP A 465 -14.54 4.95 -23.35
C ASP A 465 -16.03 5.07 -23.02
N GLN A 466 -16.81 4.01 -23.22
CA GLN A 466 -18.24 3.99 -22.87
C GLN A 466 -18.48 4.09 -21.36
N ALA A 467 -17.70 3.40 -20.52
CA ALA A 467 -17.84 3.48 -19.06
C ALA A 467 -17.42 4.87 -18.55
N ARG A 468 -16.38 5.45 -19.16
CA ARG A 468 -15.96 6.82 -18.90
C ARG A 468 -17.03 7.84 -19.29
N GLN A 469 -17.65 7.70 -20.46
CA GLN A 469 -18.77 8.54 -20.90
C GLN A 469 -19.98 8.41 -19.96
N ARG A 470 -20.35 7.20 -19.55
CA ARG A 470 -21.42 6.97 -18.56
C ARG A 470 -21.13 7.62 -17.21
N PHE A 471 -19.87 7.62 -16.76
CA PHE A 471 -19.48 8.33 -15.55
C PHE A 471 -19.60 9.85 -15.72
N LEU A 472 -19.15 10.38 -16.87
CA LEU A 472 -19.23 11.81 -17.19
C LEU A 472 -20.67 12.30 -17.40
N SER A 473 -21.60 11.43 -17.78
CA SER A 473 -23.04 11.75 -17.89
C SER A 473 -23.83 11.46 -16.62
N SER A 474 -23.21 10.88 -15.59
CA SER A 474 -23.85 10.56 -14.31
C SER A 474 -23.84 11.76 -13.34
N PRO A 475 -24.68 11.74 -12.29
CA PRO A 475 -24.61 12.75 -11.21
C PRO A 475 -23.23 12.85 -10.54
N PHE A 476 -22.36 11.84 -10.72
CA PHE A 476 -21.02 11.78 -10.16
C PHE A 476 -19.97 12.57 -10.97
N ALA A 477 -20.32 13.12 -12.14
CA ALA A 477 -19.38 13.80 -13.03
C ALA A 477 -18.64 14.99 -12.38
N HIS A 478 -19.29 15.68 -11.45
CA HIS A 478 -18.72 16.80 -10.70
C HIS A 478 -17.74 16.36 -9.58
N VAL A 479 -17.78 15.09 -9.16
CA VAL A 479 -16.89 14.54 -8.14
C VAL A 479 -15.73 13.85 -8.85
N HIS A 480 -14.72 14.64 -9.20
CA HIS A 480 -13.75 14.35 -10.26
C HIS A 480 -12.98 13.01 -10.22
N ARG A 481 -12.97 12.22 -9.13
CA ARG A 481 -12.41 10.85 -9.05
C ARG A 481 -12.79 10.17 -7.72
N MET A 482 -13.30 8.93 -7.74
CA MET A 482 -13.50 8.08 -6.56
C MET A 482 -12.81 6.73 -6.77
N PRO A 483 -11.48 6.65 -6.57
CA PRO A 483 -10.72 5.47 -6.97
C PRO A 483 -11.08 4.25 -6.14
N ARG A 484 -11.23 3.12 -6.82
CA ARG A 484 -11.33 1.78 -6.23
C ARG A 484 -10.29 0.88 -6.88
N PHE A 485 -10.66 -0.09 -7.72
CA PHE A 485 -9.66 -0.82 -8.50
C PHE A 485 -9.02 0.12 -9.54
N TRP A 486 -9.87 0.81 -10.32
CA TRP A 486 -9.50 1.89 -11.23
C TRP A 486 -9.81 3.26 -10.64
N GLN A 487 -9.30 4.31 -11.29
CA GLN A 487 -9.45 5.70 -10.90
C GLN A 487 -10.91 6.15 -10.96
N GLN A 488 -11.62 5.71 -11.99
CA GLN A 488 -13.07 5.68 -12.02
C GLN A 488 -13.50 4.44 -11.24
N GLY A 489 -13.79 4.60 -9.95
CA GLY A 489 -14.02 3.48 -9.06
C GLY A 489 -15.48 3.17 -8.76
N LYS A 490 -16.46 3.72 -9.50
CA LYS A 490 -17.89 3.35 -9.37
C LYS A 490 -18.22 2.24 -10.36
N ILE A 491 -18.76 1.12 -9.89
CA ILE A 491 -18.91 -0.10 -10.72
C ILE A 491 -20.36 -0.45 -11.08
N CYS A 492 -21.36 0.22 -10.50
CA CYS A 492 -22.79 -0.01 -10.76
C CYS A 492 -23.50 1.16 -11.49
N LEU A 493 -22.77 1.93 -12.31
CA LEU A 493 -23.36 3.05 -13.06
C LEU A 493 -24.41 2.54 -14.07
N GLY A 494 -25.67 2.91 -13.87
CA GLY A 494 -26.79 2.56 -14.76
C GLY A 494 -27.64 1.37 -14.32
N VAL A 495 -27.51 0.91 -13.07
CA VAL A 495 -28.46 -0.05 -12.46
C VAL A 495 -29.63 0.73 -11.85
N PRO A 496 -30.89 0.56 -12.32
CA PRO A 496 -32.03 1.41 -11.94
C PRO A 496 -32.36 1.45 -10.44
N ASP A 497 -32.06 0.38 -9.69
CA ASP A 497 -32.51 0.22 -8.30
C ASP A 497 -31.45 0.55 -7.23
N ILE A 498 -30.26 1.00 -7.63
CA ILE A 498 -29.14 1.29 -6.69
C ILE A 498 -28.93 2.82 -6.51
N ILE A 499 -29.58 3.63 -7.34
CA ILE A 499 -29.57 5.08 -7.20
C ILE A 499 -30.68 5.45 -6.22
N ASP A 500 -30.34 6.00 -5.04
CA ASP A 500 -31.36 6.54 -4.13
C ASP A 500 -32.15 7.61 -4.91
N PRO A 501 -33.48 7.46 -5.09
CA PRO A 501 -34.30 8.43 -5.79
C PRO A 501 -34.24 9.83 -5.16
N ARG A 502 -33.80 9.96 -3.90
CA ARG A 502 -33.55 11.25 -3.24
C ARG A 502 -32.43 12.08 -3.86
N ILE A 503 -31.55 11.49 -4.68
CA ILE A 503 -30.49 12.22 -5.38
C ILE A 503 -30.99 12.79 -6.73
N GLY A 504 -32.14 12.33 -7.23
CA GLY A 504 -32.80 12.83 -8.45
C GLY A 504 -33.80 13.97 -8.23
N GLY A 505 -34.20 14.25 -6.99
CA GLY A 505 -35.23 15.23 -6.66
C GLY A 505 -34.69 16.60 -6.31
N ASN A 506 -34.17 17.35 -7.28
CA ASN A 506 -34.11 18.82 -7.23
C ASN A 506 -33.84 19.45 -8.61
N ARG A 507 -34.55 18.96 -9.64
CA ARG A 507 -34.70 19.66 -10.92
C ARG A 507 -36.18 19.80 -11.24
N GLN A 508 -36.88 20.59 -10.45
CA GLN A 508 -38.06 21.35 -10.83
C GLN A 508 -38.14 22.52 -9.84
N ASP A 509 -38.62 23.67 -10.32
CA ASP A 509 -38.80 24.93 -9.56
C ASP A 509 -37.62 25.94 -9.54
N HIS A 510 -37.05 26.22 -10.71
CA HIS A 510 -36.63 27.59 -11.04
C HIS A 510 -36.96 27.93 -12.51
N GLN A 511 -38.24 27.83 -12.84
CA GLN A 511 -38.83 28.50 -14.00
C GLN A 511 -40.24 28.98 -13.62
N SER A 512 -40.32 30.17 -13.00
CA SER A 512 -41.46 31.11 -13.11
C SER A 512 -41.38 32.19 -12.04
N CYS A 513 -40.66 33.28 -12.33
CA CYS A 513 -41.08 34.62 -11.89
C CYS A 513 -40.23 35.68 -12.59
N SER A 514 -40.51 35.89 -13.87
CA SER A 514 -40.31 37.20 -14.49
C SER A 514 -41.57 37.53 -15.29
N LYS A 515 -42.47 38.34 -14.69
CA LYS A 515 -43.37 39.30 -15.35
C LYS A 515 -44.34 39.95 -14.34
N SER A 516 -44.52 41.26 -14.52
CA SER A 516 -45.33 42.21 -13.74
C SER A 516 -44.73 42.53 -12.37
N ARG A 517 -44.47 43.78 -11.95
CA ARG A 517 -44.88 45.11 -12.42
C ARG A 517 -43.72 46.09 -12.42
#